data_AF-A0A971BGK2-F1
#
_entry.id   AF-A0A971BGK2-F1
#
_cell.length_a   1.000
_cell.length_b   1.000
_cell.length_c   1.000
_cell.angle_alpha   90.00
_cell.angle_beta   90.00
_cell.angle_gamma   90.00
#
_symmetry.space_group_name_H-M   'P 1'
#
loop_
_entity.id
_entity.type
_entity.pdbx_description
1 polymer ?
#
loop_
_entity_poly.entity_id
_entity_poly.type
_entity_poly.pdbx_seq_one_letter_code
_entity_poly.pdbx_strand_id
1 'polypeptide(L)' 'MSKTKTRKKAFSELDEKTKQSFIDLASHLSPENLSCDGELSRAQVNRRYAELMNLWKDLERANGITVSEDEVWDYVCSNL' A
#
# COMPACT_ATOMS: atom_id res chain seq x y z
N MET A 1 17.59 -31.82 -9.41
CA MET A 1 17.34 -30.84 -8.32
C MET A 1 16.11 -30.04 -8.66
N SER A 2 14.97 -30.37 -8.06
CA SER A 2 13.70 -29.69 -8.31
C SER A 2 13.78 -28.25 -7.80
N LYS A 3 13.62 -27.28 -8.70
CA LYS A 3 13.51 -25.86 -8.33
C LYS A 3 12.11 -25.65 -7.74
N THR A 4 12.00 -25.58 -6.41
CA THR A 4 10.75 -25.21 -5.74
C THR A 4 10.45 -23.76 -6.08
N LYS A 5 9.38 -23.50 -6.84
CA LYS A 5 8.85 -22.15 -7.05
C LYS A 5 8.26 -21.67 -5.72
N THR A 6 8.95 -20.78 -5.01
CA THR A 6 8.39 -20.11 -3.85
C THR A 6 7.18 -19.28 -4.30
N ARG A 7 5.99 -19.56 -3.77
CA ARG A 7 4.76 -18.83 -4.06
C ARG A 7 4.89 -17.40 -3.53
N LYS A 8 4.42 -16.39 -4.29
CA LYS A 8 4.28 -15.02 -3.78
C LYS A 8 3.27 -15.02 -2.62
N LYS A 9 3.64 -14.43 -1.50
CA LYS A 9 2.80 -14.30 -0.31
C LYS A 9 1.64 -13.34 -0.59
N ALA A 10 0.41 -13.71 -0.23
CA ALA A 10 -0.75 -12.84 -0.36
C ALA A 10 -0.81 -11.81 0.78
N PHE A 11 -1.49 -10.69 0.54
CA PHE A 11 -1.67 -9.63 1.55
C PHE A 11 -2.26 -10.14 2.88
N SER A 12 -3.25 -11.03 2.81
CA SER A 12 -3.90 -11.63 3.99
C SER A 12 -2.96 -12.46 4.87
N GLU A 13 -1.85 -12.94 4.32
CA GLU A 13 -0.86 -13.77 5.03
C GLU A 13 0.22 -12.94 5.75
N LEU A 14 0.21 -11.61 5.58
CA LEU A 14 1.16 -10.70 6.24
C LEU A 14 0.91 -10.64 7.75
N ASP A 15 1.92 -10.19 8.51
CA ASP A 15 1.71 -9.87 9.92
C ASP A 15 0.81 -8.63 10.05
N GLU A 16 0.09 -8.53 11.16
CA GLU A 16 -0.89 -7.46 11.39
C GLU A 16 -0.27 -6.06 11.33
N LYS A 17 0.98 -5.90 11.78
CA LYS A 17 1.66 -4.59 11.73
C LYS A 17 1.97 -4.17 10.30
N THR A 18 2.43 -5.09 9.47
CA THR A 18 2.65 -4.85 8.04
C THR A 18 1.35 -4.56 7.32
N LYS A 19 0.27 -5.33 7.59
CA LYS A 19 -1.06 -5.05 7.04
C LYS A 19 -1.52 -3.64 7.40
N GLN A 20 -1.42 -3.28 8.67
CA GLN A 20 -1.80 -1.94 9.14
C GLN A 20 -1.00 -0.85 8.44
N SER A 21 0.31 -1.06 8.21
CA SER A 21 1.15 -0.10 7.50
C SER A 21 0.69 0.13 6.05
N PHE A 22 0.28 -0.92 5.34
CA PHE A 22 -0.32 -0.79 4.00
C PHE A 22 -1.68 -0.10 4.03
N ILE A 23 -2.53 -0.43 5.01
CA ILE A 23 -3.84 0.21 5.20
C ILE A 23 -3.66 1.71 5.47
N ASP A 24 -2.73 2.08 6.32
CA ASP A 24 -2.43 3.48 6.64
C ASP A 24 -1.93 4.23 5.39
N LEU A 25 -1.05 3.62 4.60
CA LEU A 25 -0.58 4.23 3.35
C LEU A 25 -1.71 4.37 2.32
N ALA A 26 -2.55 3.35 2.16
CA ALA A 26 -3.71 3.40 1.25
C ALA A 26 -4.68 4.52 1.65
N SER A 27 -4.96 4.65 2.95
CA SER A 27 -5.77 5.75 3.47
C SER A 27 -5.21 7.13 3.09
N HIS A 28 -3.89 7.34 3.19
CA HIS A 28 -3.26 8.60 2.78
C HIS A 28 -3.23 8.84 1.27
N LEU A 29 -3.31 7.78 0.46
CA LEU A 29 -3.37 7.86 -1.00
C LEU A 29 -4.76 8.22 -1.53
N SER A 30 -5.80 8.11 -0.68
CA SER A 30 -7.15 8.52 -1.05
C SER A 30 -7.18 9.98 -1.54
N PRO A 31 -8.02 10.33 -2.54
CA PRO A 31 -8.01 11.65 -3.16
C PRO A 31 -8.15 12.81 -2.15
N GLU A 32 -9.00 12.66 -1.14
CA GLU A 32 -9.25 13.67 -0.12
C GLU A 32 -8.02 13.90 0.76
N ASN A 33 -7.36 12.83 1.23
CA ASN A 33 -6.17 12.93 2.05
C ASN A 33 -4.93 13.38 1.26
N LEU A 34 -4.84 12.96 -0.01
CA LEU A 34 -3.72 13.30 -0.88
C LEU A 34 -3.75 14.77 -1.28
N SER A 35 -4.95 15.34 -1.50
CA SER A 35 -5.13 16.74 -1.86
C SER A 35 -5.35 17.68 -0.67
N CYS A 36 -5.52 17.14 0.53
CA CYS A 36 -5.99 17.87 1.72
C CYS A 36 -7.27 18.66 1.39
N ASP A 37 -8.31 17.96 0.96
CA ASP A 37 -9.60 18.56 0.56
C ASP A 37 -9.45 19.68 -0.51
N GLY A 38 -8.49 19.50 -1.43
CA GLY A 38 -8.20 20.46 -2.49
C GLY A 38 -7.35 21.68 -2.09
N GLU A 39 -6.86 21.76 -0.85
CA GLU A 39 -6.00 22.86 -0.39
C GLU A 39 -4.60 22.83 -1.01
N LEU A 40 -4.14 21.67 -1.47
CA LEU A 40 -2.82 21.50 -2.07
C LEU A 40 -2.83 21.78 -3.58
N SER A 41 -1.80 22.47 -4.06
CA SER A 41 -1.53 22.59 -5.50
C SER A 41 -1.23 21.22 -6.11
N ARG A 42 -1.49 21.07 -7.42
CA ARG A 42 -1.16 19.84 -8.16
C ARG A 42 0.30 19.40 -8.00
N ALA A 43 1.23 20.34 -7.91
CA ALA A 43 2.64 20.03 -7.69
C ALA A 43 2.89 19.41 -6.29
N GLN A 44 2.22 19.93 -5.26
CA GLN A 44 2.29 19.37 -3.89
C GLN A 44 1.63 18.00 -3.81
N VAL A 45 0.46 17.82 -4.45
CA VAL A 45 -0.23 16.53 -4.56
C VAL A 45 0.66 15.48 -5.21
N ASN A 46 1.27 15.81 -6.36
CA ASN A 46 2.18 14.91 -7.06
C ASN A 46 3.41 14.53 -6.22
N ARG A 47 3.99 15.51 -5.50
CA ARG A 47 5.11 15.26 -4.59
C ARG A 47 4.72 14.30 -3.47
N ARG A 48 3.59 14.54 -2.81
CA ARG A 48 3.07 13.71 -1.73
C ARG A 48 2.77 12.29 -2.23
N TYR A 49 2.17 12.16 -3.40
CA TYR A 49 1.93 10.87 -4.04
C TYR A 49 3.24 10.11 -4.27
N ALA A 50 4.25 10.77 -4.82
CA ALA A 50 5.56 10.14 -5.05
C ALA A 50 6.22 9.69 -3.73
N GLU A 51 6.13 10.49 -2.67
CA GLU A 51 6.63 10.13 -1.33
C GLU A 51 5.90 8.90 -0.77
N LEU A 52 4.57 8.87 -0.81
CA LEU A 52 3.76 7.74 -0.33
C LEU A 52 4.01 6.46 -1.15
N MET A 53 4.10 6.57 -2.47
CA MET A 53 4.39 5.43 -3.34
C MET A 53 5.81 4.89 -3.18
N ASN A 54 6.77 5.74 -2.81
CA ASN A 54 8.11 5.26 -2.45
C ASN A 54 8.07 4.45 -1.15
N LEU A 55 7.37 4.94 -0.12
CA LEU A 55 7.16 4.19 1.13
C LEU A 55 6.44 2.86 0.89
N TRP A 56 5.43 2.83 0.02
CA TRP A 56 4.74 1.62 -0.38
C TRP A 56 5.70 0.59 -0.99
N LYS A 57 6.50 1.01 -1.98
CA LYS A 57 7.48 0.15 -2.65
C LYS A 57 8.59 -0.35 -1.71
N ASP A 58 8.98 0.46 -0.74
CA ASP A 58 9.95 0.07 0.28
C ASP A 58 9.37 -1.00 1.20
N LEU A 59 8.09 -0.87 1.58
CA LEU A 59 7.37 -1.86 2.38
C LEU A 59 7.17 -3.18 1.62
N GLU A 60 6.82 -3.12 0.34
CA GLU A 60 6.78 -4.28 -0.57
C GLU A 60 8.13 -5.01 -0.62
N ARG A 61 9.22 -4.26 -0.82
CA ARG A 61 10.58 -4.82 -0.89
C ARG A 61 11.00 -5.45 0.44
N ALA A 62 10.71 -4.79 1.55
CA ALA A 62 11.04 -5.29 2.89
C ALA A 62 10.35 -6.63 3.20
N ASN A 63 9.15 -6.85 2.64
CA ASN A 63 8.36 -8.05 2.86
C ASN A 63 8.42 -9.07 1.72
N GLY A 64 9.10 -8.75 0.61
CA GLY A 64 9.21 -9.62 -0.56
C GLY A 64 7.89 -9.88 -1.26
N ILE A 65 6.97 -8.90 -1.24
CA ILE A 65 5.63 -9.00 -1.82
C ILE A 65 5.38 -7.90 -2.85
N THR A 66 4.29 -8.02 -3.59
CA THR A 66 3.73 -6.94 -4.40
C THR A 66 2.26 -6.86 -4.04
N VAL A 67 1.79 -5.68 -3.67
CA VAL A 67 0.43 -5.45 -3.17
C VAL A 67 -0.14 -4.24 -3.90
N SER A 68 -1.29 -4.43 -4.53
CA SER A 68 -2.07 -3.32 -5.10
C SER A 68 -2.94 -2.64 -4.05
N GLU A 69 -3.33 -1.40 -4.30
CA GLU A 69 -4.23 -0.67 -3.42
C GLU A 69 -5.60 -1.37 -3.31
N ASP A 70 -6.11 -1.89 -4.42
CA ASP A 70 -7.35 -2.67 -4.48
C ASP A 70 -7.31 -3.90 -3.56
N GLU A 71 -6.19 -4.65 -3.52
CA GLU A 71 -6.05 -5.79 -2.62
C GLU A 71 -6.14 -5.40 -1.13
N VAL A 72 -5.64 -4.22 -0.78
CA VAL A 72 -5.72 -3.69 0.59
C VAL A 72 -7.17 -3.31 0.92
N TRP A 73 -7.84 -2.59 0.01
CA TRP A 73 -9.23 -2.19 0.20
C TRP A 73 -10.20 -3.37 0.22
N ASP A 74 -10.00 -4.38 -0.62
CA ASP A 74 -10.76 -5.63 -0.62
C ASP A 74 -10.64 -6.34 0.74
N TYR A 75 -9.43 -6.38 1.30
CA TYR A 75 -9.22 -6.93 2.64
C TYR A 75 -9.94 -6.12 3.72
N VAL A 76 -9.80 -4.78 3.71
CA VAL A 76 -10.45 -3.91 4.70
C VAL A 76 -11.96 -4.06 4.63
N CYS A 77 -12.56 -3.98 3.43
CA CYS A 77 -14.00 -4.14 3.23
C CYS A 77 -14.53 -5.52 3.64
N SER A 78 -13.72 -6.57 3.50
CA SER A 78 -14.10 -7.93 3.90
C SER A 78 -14.00 -8.20 5.40
N ASN A 79 -13.36 -7.31 6.17
CA ASN A 79 -13.10 -7.47 7.61
C ASN A 79 -13.72 -6.35 8.47
N LEU A 80 -14.54 -5.48 7.87
CA LEU A 80 -15.41 -4.49 8.53
C LEU A 80 -16.77 -5.10 8.85
#